data_AF-A0A0M2KBG4-F1
#
_entry.id   AF-A0A0M2KBG4-F1
#
_cell.length_a   1.000
_cell.length_b   1.000
_cell.length_c   1.000
_cell.angle_alpha   90.00
_cell.angle_beta   90.00
_cell.angle_gamma   90.00
#
_symmetry.space_group_name_H-M   'P 1'
#
loop_
_entity.id
_entity.type
_entity.pdbx_description
1 polymer ?
#
loop_
_entity_poly.entity_id
_entity_poly.type
_entity_poly.pdbx_seq_one_letter_code
_entity_poly.pdbx_strand_id
1 'polypeptide(L)'
;MKGMKLYNRSTIYNLVLKTFGPEVQALKLMEEAARNMNGLGNEVDLAGELADVEIMIEQFRLNGMGLMIDFHKQKKLERLGVTYVAG
;
A
#
# COMPACT_ATOMS: atom_id res chain seq x y z
N MET A 1 7.47 -20.45 -22.14
CA MET A 1 6.78 -19.94 -20.94
C MET A 1 5.30 -20.30 -21.04
N LYS A 2 4.88 -21.41 -20.41
CA LYS A 2 3.51 -21.94 -20.45
C LYS A 2 2.80 -21.56 -19.14
N GLY A 3 1.65 -20.90 -19.22
CA GLY A 3 0.66 -20.92 -18.13
C GLY A 3 0.57 -19.73 -17.18
N MET A 4 1.16 -18.56 -17.46
CA MET A 4 0.88 -17.37 -16.64
C MET A 4 -0.56 -16.91 -16.87
N LYS A 5 -1.44 -17.15 -15.89
CA LYS A 5 -2.78 -16.57 -15.85
C LYS A 5 -2.62 -15.06 -15.69
N LEU A 6 -3.07 -14.30 -16.69
CA LEU A 6 -3.17 -12.84 -16.63
C LEU A 6 -4.34 -12.49 -15.70
N TYR A 7 -4.01 -12.14 -14.47
CA TYR A 7 -4.98 -11.59 -13.53
C TYR A 7 -4.95 -10.07 -13.62
N ASN A 8 -6.13 -9.44 -13.64
CA ASN A 8 -6.20 -8.00 -13.43
C ASN A 8 -5.72 -7.66 -12.02
N ARG A 9 -5.23 -6.43 -11.83
CA ARG A 9 -4.68 -5.93 -10.57
C ARG A 9 -5.59 -6.22 -9.37
N SER A 10 -6.89 -5.96 -9.51
CA SER A 10 -7.88 -6.21 -8.46
C SER A 10 -7.98 -7.67 -8.04
N THR A 11 -7.84 -8.59 -8.99
CA THR A 11 -7.91 -10.03 -8.75
C THR A 11 -6.66 -10.52 -8.01
N ILE A 12 -5.48 -10.02 -8.36
CA ILE A 12 -4.22 -10.31 -7.64
C ILE A 12 -4.35 -9.84 -6.20
N TYR A 13 -4.80 -8.60 -6.02
CA TYR A 13 -4.91 -7.93 -4.72
C TYR A 13 -5.89 -8.62 -3.78
N ASN A 14 -7.06 -9.02 -4.30
CA ASN A 14 -8.02 -9.81 -3.54
C ASN A 14 -7.49 -11.20 -3.20
N LEU A 15 -6.69 -11.82 -4.07
CA LEU A 15 -6.10 -13.12 -3.79
C LEU A 15 -5.09 -13.03 -2.65
N VAL A 16 -4.19 -12.04 -2.70
CA VAL A 16 -3.16 -11.83 -1.67
C VAL A 16 -3.81 -11.53 -0.31
N LEU A 17 -4.83 -10.66 -0.24
CA LEU A 17 -5.54 -10.42 1.02
C LEU A 17 -6.24 -11.68 1.56
N LYS A 18 -6.86 -12.48 0.69
CA LYS A 18 -7.50 -13.74 1.10
C LYS A 18 -6.50 -14.78 1.58
N THR A 19 -5.31 -14.82 0.99
CA THR A 19 -4.28 -15.81 1.32
C THR A 19 -3.55 -15.47 2.61
N PHE A 20 -3.21 -14.21 2.83
CA PHE A 20 -2.33 -13.81 3.95
C PHE A 20 -3.08 -13.10 5.09
N GLY A 21 -4.26 -12.55 4.82
CA GLY A 21 -5.02 -11.76 5.80
C GLY A 21 -4.55 -10.30 5.90
N PRO A 22 -5.44 -9.38 6.31
CA PRO A 22 -5.13 -7.95 6.37
C PRO A 22 -4.08 -7.60 7.44
N GLU A 23 -4.01 -8.35 8.54
CA GLU A 23 -3.07 -8.10 9.64
C GLU A 23 -1.62 -8.41 9.25
N VAL A 24 -1.40 -9.51 8.52
CA VAL A 24 -0.06 -9.91 8.04
C VAL A 24 0.45 -8.91 7.01
N GLN A 25 -0.43 -8.39 6.15
CA GLN A 25 -0.07 -7.32 5.24
C GLN A 25 0.26 -6.03 6.00
N ALA A 26 -0.57 -5.60 6.94
CA ALA A 26 -0.29 -4.40 7.72
C ALA A 26 1.06 -4.49 8.47
N LEU A 27 1.41 -5.67 9.00
CA LEU A 27 2.71 -5.91 9.62
C LEU A 27 3.86 -5.80 8.61
N LYS A 28 3.73 -6.42 7.45
CA LYS A 28 4.75 -6.36 6.39
C LYS A 28 4.98 -4.94 5.89
N LEU A 29 3.91 -4.14 5.81
CA LEU A 29 3.98 -2.71 5.49
C LEU A 29 4.86 -1.94 6.49
N MET A 30 4.67 -2.22 7.79
CA MET A 30 5.44 -1.57 8.85
C MET A 30 6.91 -2.00 8.84
N GLU A 31 7.20 -3.28 8.53
CA GLU A 31 8.57 -3.79 8.42
C GLU A 31 9.35 -3.12 7.29
N GLU A 32 8.78 -3.03 6.10
CA GLU A 32 9.45 -2.39 4.96
C GLU A 32 9.61 -0.87 5.19
N ALA A 33 8.59 -0.20 5.73
CA ALA A 33 8.70 1.20 6.13
C ALA A 33 9.78 1.45 7.21
N ALA A 34 9.99 0.50 8.12
CA ALA A 34 10.99 0.60 9.19
C ALA A 34 12.41 0.30 8.70
N ARG A 35 12.59 -0.60 7.73
CA ARG A 35 13.91 -0.91 7.15
C ARG A 35 14.59 0.33 6.57
N ASN A 36 13.82 1.20 5.94
CA ASN A 36 14.33 2.41 5.33
C ASN A 36 14.77 3.51 6.31
N MET A 37 14.26 3.50 7.55
CA MET A 37 14.67 4.48 8.58
C MET A 37 16.11 4.27 9.09
N ASN A 38 16.77 3.15 8.75
CA ASN A 38 18.13 2.84 9.18
C ASN A 38 19.23 3.42 8.26
N GLY A 39 18.89 4.20 7.22
CA GLY A 39 19.84 5.04 6.48
C GLY A 39 20.90 4.30 5.64
N LEU A 40 20.69 3.02 5.32
CA LEU A 40 21.64 2.16 4.60
C LEU A 40 21.20 1.76 3.17
N GLY A 41 20.03 2.23 2.71
CA GLY A 41 19.47 1.87 1.39
C GLY A 41 19.79 2.90 0.30
N ASN A 42 20.05 2.45 -0.93
CA ASN A 42 20.10 3.31 -2.11
C ASN A 42 18.66 3.71 -2.51
N GLU A 43 18.48 4.87 -3.16
CA GLU A 43 17.19 5.38 -3.64
C GLU A 43 16.40 4.36 -4.47
N VAL A 44 17.11 3.49 -5.20
CA VAL A 44 16.52 2.38 -5.98
C VAL A 44 15.86 1.33 -5.09
N ASP A 45 16.49 0.96 -3.98
CA ASP A 45 15.95 -0.03 -3.04
C ASP A 45 14.75 0.57 -2.28
N LEU A 46 14.84 1.84 -1.87
CA LEU A 46 13.74 2.59 -1.30
C LEU A 46 12.54 2.70 -2.26
N ALA A 47 12.79 2.95 -3.55
CA ALA A 47 11.72 2.99 -4.55
C ALA A 47 11.01 1.63 -4.69
N GLY A 48 11.75 0.52 -4.61
CA GLY A 48 11.18 -0.83 -4.62
C GLY A 48 10.28 -1.09 -3.40
N GLU A 49 10.78 -0.77 -2.20
CA GLU A 49 10.01 -0.92 -0.96
C GLU A 49 8.76 -0.02 -0.95
N LEU A 50 8.87 1.24 -1.42
CA LEU A 50 7.72 2.15 -1.55
C LEU A 50 6.68 1.64 -2.55
N ALA A 51 7.12 1.00 -3.65
CA ALA A 51 6.21 0.38 -4.60
C ALA A 51 5.41 -0.76 -3.95
N ASP A 52 6.05 -1.58 -3.10
CA ASP A 52 5.36 -2.61 -2.32
C ASP A 52 4.32 -2.00 -1.37
N VAL A 53 4.69 -0.91 -0.67
CA VAL A 53 3.77 -0.15 0.19
C VAL A 53 2.56 0.40 -0.59
N GLU A 54 2.79 1.01 -1.75
CA GLU A 54 1.70 1.51 -2.61
C GLU A 54 0.78 0.39 -3.08
N ILE A 55 1.34 -0.75 -3.49
CA ILE A 55 0.57 -1.95 -3.87
C ILE A 55 -0.33 -2.40 -2.73
N MET A 56 0.18 -2.43 -1.50
CA MET A 56 -0.58 -2.86 -0.32
C MET A 56 -1.66 -1.85 0.07
N ILE A 57 -1.41 -0.55 -0.06
CA ILE A 57 -2.44 0.48 0.14
C ILE A 57 -3.56 0.32 -0.89
N GLU A 58 -3.21 0.10 -2.16
CA GLU A 58 -4.19 -0.12 -3.23
C GLU A 58 -5.02 -1.38 -2.99
N GLN A 59 -4.41 -2.43 -2.45
CA GLN A 59 -5.10 -3.65 -2.00
C GLN A 59 -6.21 -3.35 -0.97
N PHE A 60 -5.91 -2.58 0.08
CA PHE A 60 -6.91 -2.17 1.07
C PHE A 60 -8.01 -1.29 0.47
N ARG A 61 -7.63 -0.37 -0.44
CA ARG A 61 -8.60 0.49 -1.13
C ARG A 61 -9.60 -0.31 -1.94
N LEU A 62 -9.14 -1.29 -2.72
CA LEU A 62 -10.01 -2.19 -3.50
C LEU A 62 -10.87 -3.12 -2.63
N ASN A 63 -10.50 -3.33 -1.36
CA ASN A 63 -11.28 -4.08 -0.37
C ASN A 63 -12.21 -3.20 0.48
N GLY A 64 -12.63 -2.05 -0.04
CA GLY A 64 -13.66 -1.21 0.56
C GLY A 64 -13.16 -0.21 1.61
N MET A 65 -11.85 -0.12 1.83
CA MET A 65 -11.29 0.86 2.76
C MET A 65 -11.00 2.21 2.14
N GLY A 66 -11.19 2.40 0.83
CA GLY A 66 -10.82 3.61 0.09
C GLY A 66 -11.34 4.91 0.72
N LEU A 67 -12.65 5.01 0.97
CA LEU A 67 -13.26 6.21 1.55
C LEU A 67 -12.76 6.50 2.97
N MET A 68 -12.52 5.47 3.79
CA MET A 68 -11.97 5.66 5.14
C MET A 68 -10.51 6.13 5.08
N ILE A 69 -9.72 5.57 4.18
CA ILE A 69 -8.34 6.00 3.94
C ILE A 69 -8.33 7.47 3.53
N ASP A 70 -9.19 7.88 2.59
CA ASP A 70 -9.25 9.26 2.11
C ASP A 70 -9.73 10.24 3.19
N PHE A 71 -10.74 9.86 3.98
CA PHE A 71 -11.19 10.63 5.14
C PHE A 71 -10.06 10.86 6.16
N HIS A 72 -9.30 9.81 6.48
CA HIS A 72 -8.17 9.93 7.40
C HIS A 72 -6.99 10.72 6.81
N LYS A 73 -6.73 10.61 5.50
CA LYS A 73 -5.75 11.46 4.80
C LYS A 73 -6.14 12.93 4.90
N GLN A 74 -7.40 13.26 4.59
CA GLN A 74 -7.92 14.63 4.66
C GLN A 74 -7.76 15.21 6.07
N LYS A 75 -8.18 14.49 7.12
CA LYS A 75 -8.00 14.94 8.51
C LYS A 75 -6.54 15.18 8.90
N LYS A 76 -5.60 14.40 8.36
CA LYS A 76 -4.17 14.59 8.62
C LYS A 76 -3.64 15.82 7.89
N LEU A 77 -4.04 16.02 6.64
CA LEU A 77 -3.63 17.18 5.84
C LEU A 77 -4.23 18.49 6.38
N GLU A 78 -5.47 18.47 6.86
CA GLU A 78 -6.10 19.63 7.52
C GLU A 78 -5.28 20.10 8.74
N ARG A 79 -4.72 19.17 9.53
CA ARG A 79 -3.82 19.51 10.65
C ARG A 79 -2.52 20.17 10.22
N LEU A 80 -2.12 19.95 8.97
CA LEU A 80 -0.95 20.58 8.34
C LEU A 80 -1.33 21.87 7.58
N GLY A 81 -2.60 22.29 7.62
CA GLY A 81 -3.10 23.46 6.89
C GLY A 81 -3.29 23.23 5.39
N VAL A 82 -3.36 21.96 4.94
CA VAL A 82 -3.47 21.58 3.53
C VAL A 82 -4.81 20.87 3.29
N THR A 83 -5.49 21.19 2.19
CA THR A 83 -6.71 20.49 1.76
C THR A 83 -6.35 19.46 0.70
N TYR A 84 -6.73 18.19 0.90
CA TYR A 84 -6.60 17.15 -0.11
C TYR A 84 -7.77 17.24 -1.08
N VAL A 85 -7.47 17.30 -2.37
CA VAL A 85 -8.46 17.12 -3.43
C VAL A 85 -8.11 15.79 -4.10
N ALA A 86 -8.96 14.78 -3.94
CA ALA A 86 -8.81 13.54 -4.69
C ALA A 86 -9.12 13.82 -6.17
N GLY A 87 -8.12 13.66 -7.04
CA GLY A 87 -8.29 13.67 -8.49
C GLY A 87 -8.72 12.32 -9.03
#